data_AF-A0AAD5H1V7-F1
#
_entry.id   AF-A0AAD5H1V7-F1
#
_cell.length_a   1.000
_cell.length_b   1.000
_cell.length_c   1.000
_cell.angle_alpha   90.00
_cell.angle_beta   90.00
_cell.angle_gamma   90.00
#
_symmetry.space_group_name_H-M   'P 1'
#
loop_
_entity.id
_entity.type
_entity.pdbx_description
1 polymer ?
#
loop_
_entity_poly.entity_id
_entity_poly.type
_entity_poly.pdbx_seq_one_letter_code
_entity_poly.pdbx_strand_id
1 'polypeptide(L)'
;MPAVGAASRPARQALSQGPCSARSGASEARTHAAAHLQAWRSTSDARSAVALHRQRRAAAAAAAAAGEKMLRIVPSTQREDLSAAAWLRAEAYYEDRSVGRFKQSFIKQFAQQHFYSLLRQAGECVTLVAAERGPDECAQEAAAAADTAAPQPAAAAAQRAAAAALAAGGPQGPGSCLGTLDVRLLAPEAAGYAGRWPDGVPLDGPAPSGYVSNVVVAAAQRGRGLGRQLVAEGVALARQSWGVRCLYCHVETDNEAALRLYRGSGFAQHGEELPPAEEGQAKTADGPKLCIAGITGAVGQEFLRVLHERNFPYSDIKMLASKRSAGKKYTFEGVEYTVEELTEDSFKGCDIALFSAGGSISKKYAPIASAAGCTVVDNSSAFRMVPDVPLVIPEVNPQAMAGMKAGKGGIIANPNCSTIIALMAVTPLHRAAKVKRMVVSTYQAASGAGQAAMEELEQQTREVLEGKPVTTNIFPFQYAFNLFSHNSSMTENGYNEEEMKLVKETAKIWGENDVQITATCIRVPVMRAHAESINLEFEKDISEEEAVKALESFPGVSIINDRAANRFPTPLDASNMDNVYVGRVRRDISRGDNKGLDIFVCGDQIKKGAALNAVQVAELLL
;
A
#
# COMPACT_ATOMS: atom_id res chain seq x y z
N MET A 1 -7.36 8.10 46.63
CA MET A 1 -7.62 9.55 46.70
C MET A 1 -7.06 10.18 45.44
N PRO A 2 -7.62 11.29 44.95
CA PRO A 2 -9.02 11.68 44.77
C PRO A 2 -9.29 11.75 43.23
N ALA A 3 -10.46 11.36 42.75
CA ALA A 3 -11.64 12.19 42.59
C ALA A 3 -11.60 13.13 41.36
N VAL A 4 -12.81 13.32 40.84
CA VAL A 4 -13.26 14.48 40.06
C VAL A 4 -12.71 14.51 38.62
N GLY A 5 -13.48 14.74 37.58
CA GLY A 5 -14.86 15.18 37.43
C GLY A 5 -15.11 15.23 35.93
N ALA A 6 -16.36 15.25 35.49
CA ALA A 6 -17.01 16.52 35.16
C ALA A 6 -16.22 17.30 34.08
N ALA A 7 -16.74 17.60 32.90
CA ALA A 7 -18.14 17.71 32.56
C ALA A 7 -18.28 17.89 31.04
N SER A 8 -19.44 17.48 30.59
CA SER A 8 -20.29 18.27 29.72
C SER A 8 -20.04 19.79 29.85
N ARG A 9 -20.04 20.49 28.72
CA ARG A 9 -21.06 21.51 28.46
C ARG A 9 -20.80 22.17 27.11
N PRO A 10 -21.80 22.26 26.24
CA PRO A 10 -21.94 23.40 25.38
C PRO A 10 -22.73 24.51 26.09
N ALA A 11 -22.35 25.73 25.73
CA ALA A 11 -23.18 26.94 25.62
C ALA A 11 -23.86 27.50 26.89
N ARG A 12 -23.60 28.78 27.18
CA ARG A 12 -24.37 29.91 26.61
C ARG A 12 -23.83 31.27 27.07
N GLN A 13 -24.06 32.23 26.17
CA GLN A 13 -24.01 33.69 26.30
C GLN A 13 -24.27 34.26 27.70
N ALA A 14 -23.59 35.37 28.03
CA ALA A 14 -24.24 36.68 28.14
C ALA A 14 -23.20 37.80 28.31
N LEU A 15 -23.46 38.89 27.60
CA LEU A 15 -22.82 40.19 27.72
C LEU A 15 -22.85 40.71 29.18
N SER A 16 -21.84 41.46 29.60
CA SER A 16 -21.96 42.93 29.71
C SER A 16 -20.79 43.62 30.45
N GLN A 17 -20.49 44.83 29.97
CA GLN A 17 -19.88 46.00 30.64
C GLN A 17 -18.37 45.99 30.98
N GLY A 18 -17.67 47.03 30.50
CA GLY A 18 -16.26 47.36 30.83
C GLY A 18 -16.13 48.05 32.20
N PRO A 19 -15.13 48.95 32.43
CA PRO A 19 -13.94 49.30 31.65
C PRO A 19 -12.63 49.30 32.49
N CYS A 20 -11.54 49.68 31.82
CA CYS A 20 -10.47 50.57 32.33
C CYS A 20 -9.21 49.99 33.03
N SER A 21 -8.07 50.28 32.35
CA SER A 21 -6.80 50.78 32.92
C SER A 21 -5.91 49.76 33.65
N ALA A 22 -4.58 49.82 33.65
CA ALA A 22 -3.57 50.67 33.00
C ALA A 22 -2.20 50.03 33.29
N ARG A 23 -1.22 50.24 32.38
CA ARG A 23 0.23 50.42 32.65
C ARG A 23 0.99 49.22 33.28
N SER A 24 2.28 48.97 33.07
CA SER A 24 3.36 49.53 32.25
C SER A 24 4.61 48.68 32.59
N GLY A 25 5.59 48.59 31.68
CA GLY A 25 6.95 48.08 31.96
C GLY A 25 7.39 47.04 30.92
N ALA A 26 7.73 47.40 29.68
CA ALA A 26 9.00 48.01 29.26
C ALA A 26 10.20 47.16 29.70
N SER A 27 10.67 46.27 28.82
CA SER A 27 11.93 46.42 28.07
C SER A 27 13.14 46.15 28.96
N GLU A 28 13.82 45.02 28.82
CA GLU A 28 14.99 44.93 27.95
C GLU A 28 15.27 43.47 27.57
N ALA A 29 14.80 43.04 26.40
CA ALA A 29 15.41 41.97 25.62
C ALA A 29 15.05 42.15 24.13
N ARG A 30 15.08 43.41 23.68
CA ARG A 30 15.00 43.78 22.26
C ARG A 30 16.42 43.99 21.75
N THR A 31 17.12 42.92 21.38
CA THR A 31 18.18 43.04 20.35
C THR A 31 18.71 41.76 19.73
N HIS A 32 18.16 40.56 19.97
CA HIS A 32 18.63 39.38 19.20
C HIS A 32 17.56 38.37 18.74
N ALA A 33 16.27 38.66 18.94
CA ALA A 33 15.15 37.90 18.35
C ALA A 33 14.26 38.76 17.43
N ALA A 34 14.80 39.89 16.95
CA ALA A 34 14.10 40.88 16.13
C ALA A 34 14.35 40.76 14.62
N ALA A 35 15.14 39.79 14.13
CA ALA A 35 15.42 39.66 12.70
C ALA A 35 14.70 38.47 12.01
N HIS A 36 14.28 37.43 12.74
CA HIS A 36 13.60 36.27 12.14
C HIS A 36 12.15 36.05 12.61
N LEU A 37 11.74 36.66 13.73
CA LEU A 37 10.34 36.66 14.18
C LEU A 37 9.50 37.80 13.57
N GLN A 38 10.15 38.73 12.86
CA GLN A 38 9.51 39.87 12.20
C GLN A 38 8.98 39.56 10.78
N ALA A 39 9.23 38.35 10.24
CA ALA A 39 8.81 37.96 8.90
C ALA A 39 7.64 36.96 8.85
N TRP A 40 7.16 36.42 9.99
CA TRP A 40 6.19 35.32 9.93
C TRP A 40 5.00 35.40 10.88
N ARG A 41 4.90 36.40 11.77
CA ARG A 41 3.72 36.52 12.66
C ARG A 41 3.29 37.97 12.87
N SER A 42 2.13 38.29 12.29
CA SER A 42 1.25 39.46 12.52
C SER A 42 1.79 40.80 11.99
N THR A 43 1.07 41.54 11.14
CA THR A 43 -0.37 41.79 11.07
C THR A 43 -0.83 41.78 9.60
N SER A 44 -1.80 40.95 9.20
CA SER A 44 -3.23 41.24 9.32
C SER A 44 -3.59 42.67 8.89
N ASP A 45 -3.91 42.85 7.62
CA ASP A 45 -4.77 43.94 7.20
C ASP A 45 -6.05 43.36 6.60
N ALA A 46 -7.04 43.17 7.47
CA ALA A 46 -8.38 42.68 7.13
C ALA A 46 -9.13 43.62 6.15
N ARG A 47 -8.60 44.81 5.86
CA ARG A 47 -9.15 45.71 4.86
C ARG A 47 -8.96 45.21 3.43
N SER A 48 -7.86 44.50 3.14
CA SER A 48 -7.60 43.91 1.83
C SER A 48 -8.51 42.72 1.54
N ALA A 49 -8.82 41.91 2.57
CA ALA A 49 -9.75 40.79 2.46
C ALA A 49 -11.20 41.26 2.28
N VAL A 50 -11.61 42.36 2.93
CA VAL A 50 -12.95 42.94 2.74
C VAL A 50 -13.10 43.60 1.37
N ALA A 51 -12.04 44.23 0.84
CA ALA A 51 -12.04 44.76 -0.53
C ALA A 51 -12.08 43.65 -1.58
N LEU A 52 -11.31 42.57 -1.40
CA LEU A 52 -11.32 41.38 -2.27
C LEU A 52 -12.64 40.62 -2.14
N HIS A 53 -13.25 40.58 -0.95
CA HIS A 53 -14.56 39.97 -0.70
C HIS A 53 -15.70 40.82 -1.29
N ARG A 54 -15.60 42.17 -1.29
CA ARG A 54 -16.53 43.06 -1.99
C ARG A 54 -16.38 42.97 -3.51
N GLN A 55 -15.16 42.86 -4.04
CA GLN A 55 -14.92 42.59 -5.47
C GLN A 55 -15.46 41.23 -5.89
N ARG A 56 -15.25 40.18 -5.08
CA ARG A 56 -15.80 38.82 -5.31
C ARG A 56 -17.33 38.79 -5.19
N ARG A 57 -17.93 39.56 -4.27
CA ARG A 57 -19.38 39.75 -4.17
C ARG A 57 -19.95 40.54 -5.35
N ALA A 58 -19.28 41.57 -5.81
CA ALA A 58 -19.71 42.34 -6.98
C ALA A 58 -19.59 41.53 -8.28
N ALA A 59 -18.54 40.71 -8.42
CA ALA A 59 -18.40 39.76 -9.52
C ALA A 59 -19.47 38.65 -9.47
N ALA A 60 -19.79 38.12 -8.28
CA ALA A 60 -20.86 37.15 -8.09
C ALA A 60 -22.27 37.74 -8.30
N ALA A 61 -22.48 39.01 -7.93
CA ALA A 61 -23.73 39.73 -8.18
C ALA A 61 -23.90 40.13 -9.67
N ALA A 62 -22.81 40.47 -10.36
CA ALA A 62 -22.80 40.71 -11.80
C ALA A 62 -23.04 39.42 -12.60
N ALA A 63 -22.48 38.29 -12.17
CA ALA A 63 -22.77 36.97 -12.73
C ALA A 63 -24.23 36.53 -12.45
N ALA A 64 -24.78 36.87 -11.28
CA ALA A 64 -26.18 36.61 -10.96
C ALA A 64 -27.18 37.45 -11.78
N ALA A 65 -26.79 38.65 -12.22
CA ALA A 65 -27.57 39.50 -13.12
C ALA A 65 -27.52 39.05 -14.60
N ALA A 66 -26.57 38.18 -14.96
CA ALA A 66 -26.37 37.68 -16.32
C ALA A 66 -27.11 36.35 -16.63
N GLY A 67 -27.87 35.79 -15.67
CA GLY A 67 -28.77 34.66 -15.96
C GLY A 67 -28.12 33.27 -16.08
N GLU A 68 -27.02 32.99 -15.37
CA GLU A 68 -26.40 31.65 -15.37
C GLU A 68 -26.74 30.80 -14.12
N LYS A 69 -26.75 29.47 -14.32
CA LYS A 69 -27.11 28.41 -13.35
C LYS A 69 -26.18 28.44 -12.12
N MET A 70 -26.74 28.21 -10.92
CA MET A 70 -25.98 28.30 -9.65
C MET A 70 -25.62 26.91 -9.08
N LEU A 71 -24.41 26.81 -8.53
CA LEU A 71 -23.79 25.63 -7.93
C LEU A 71 -23.72 25.81 -6.39
N ARG A 72 -24.21 24.86 -5.58
CA ARG A 72 -24.18 24.95 -4.09
C ARG A 72 -23.13 24.00 -3.49
N ILE A 73 -22.39 24.45 -2.47
CA ILE A 73 -21.28 23.73 -1.79
C ILE A 73 -21.66 23.46 -0.32
N VAL A 74 -21.43 22.24 0.20
CA VAL A 74 -21.74 21.88 1.61
C VAL A 74 -20.51 21.23 2.32
N PRO A 75 -20.04 21.74 3.49
CA PRO A 75 -18.90 21.18 4.26
C PRO A 75 -19.23 19.99 5.18
N SER A 76 -18.19 19.29 5.66
CA SER A 76 -18.22 17.96 6.32
C SER A 76 -18.71 17.90 7.78
N THR A 77 -18.97 19.01 8.46
CA THR A 77 -19.24 19.03 9.93
C THR A 77 -20.68 18.66 10.34
N GLN A 78 -21.46 17.98 9.48
CA GLN A 78 -22.89 17.67 9.74
C GLN A 78 -23.29 16.21 9.43
N ARG A 79 -22.44 15.21 9.72
CA ARG A 79 -22.77 13.78 9.50
C ARG A 79 -22.59 12.93 10.76
N GLU A 80 -23.62 12.87 11.59
CA GLU A 80 -23.91 11.67 12.39
C GLU A 80 -25.20 11.04 11.81
N ASP A 81 -25.27 9.71 11.78
CA ASP A 81 -26.35 8.86 11.25
C ASP A 81 -26.48 8.63 9.73
N LEU A 82 -25.58 7.81 9.17
CA LEU A 82 -25.80 7.11 7.88
C LEU A 82 -25.22 5.68 7.85
N SER A 83 -25.65 4.80 8.76
CA SER A 83 -25.34 3.35 8.69
C SER A 83 -26.30 2.53 7.80
N ALA A 84 -27.38 3.10 7.28
CA ALA A 84 -28.41 2.35 6.54
C ALA A 84 -28.54 2.67 5.03
N ALA A 85 -27.87 3.71 4.51
CA ALA A 85 -28.04 4.14 3.10
C ALA A 85 -26.99 3.56 2.14
N ALA A 86 -25.93 2.91 2.65
CA ALA A 86 -24.87 2.33 1.83
C ALA A 86 -25.23 0.97 1.21
N TRP A 87 -26.31 0.34 1.66
CA TRP A 87 -26.79 -0.95 1.13
C TRP A 87 -27.67 -0.81 -0.12
N LEU A 88 -28.40 0.30 -0.29
CA LEU A 88 -29.38 0.48 -1.36
C LEU A 88 -28.82 0.93 -2.74
N ARG A 89 -27.51 1.18 -2.86
CA ARG A 89 -26.88 1.54 -4.16
C ARG A 89 -26.08 0.42 -4.82
N ALA A 90 -25.92 -0.72 -4.16
CA ALA A 90 -25.25 -1.89 -4.74
C ALA A 90 -26.20 -2.81 -5.53
N GLU A 91 -27.53 -2.64 -5.41
CA GLU A 91 -28.53 -3.52 -6.04
C GLU A 91 -29.07 -3.01 -7.39
N ALA A 92 -28.59 -1.89 -7.91
CA ALA A 92 -29.02 -1.38 -9.23
C ALA A 92 -28.18 -1.91 -10.40
N TYR A 93 -27.88 -3.20 -10.39
CA TYR A 93 -27.53 -3.97 -11.59
C TYR A 93 -28.15 -5.35 -11.37
N TYR A 94 -29.12 -5.76 -12.20
CA TYR A 94 -29.33 -7.13 -12.69
C TYR A 94 -30.69 -7.20 -13.40
N GLU A 95 -30.74 -6.74 -14.65
CA GLU A 95 -31.59 -7.42 -15.63
C GLU A 95 -30.70 -7.91 -16.77
N ASP A 96 -30.66 -9.24 -16.87
CA ASP A 96 -30.24 -10.05 -18.00
C ASP A 96 -28.76 -9.95 -18.48
N ARG A 97 -27.93 -10.92 -18.05
CA ARG A 97 -27.39 -12.01 -18.91
C ARG A 97 -26.11 -12.66 -18.35
N SER A 98 -26.26 -13.97 -18.16
CA SER A 98 -25.29 -15.09 -18.14
C SER A 98 -24.12 -15.13 -17.13
N VAL A 99 -24.00 -16.32 -16.54
CA VAL A 99 -23.17 -16.81 -15.42
C VAL A 99 -21.65 -16.86 -15.73
N GLY A 100 -21.15 -16.06 -16.68
CA GLY A 100 -19.73 -16.03 -17.07
C GLY A 100 -18.85 -15.04 -16.31
N ARG A 101 -19.42 -14.15 -15.48
CA ARG A 101 -18.70 -13.00 -14.89
C ARG A 101 -18.54 -12.99 -13.35
N PHE A 102 -18.72 -14.12 -12.68
CA PHE A 102 -18.54 -14.19 -11.23
C PHE A 102 -17.06 -14.02 -10.79
N LYS A 103 -16.11 -14.37 -11.68
CA LYS A 103 -14.67 -14.39 -11.36
C LYS A 103 -14.01 -13.01 -11.26
N GLN A 104 -14.45 -12.04 -12.05
CA GLN A 104 -13.93 -10.66 -12.00
C GLN A 104 -14.70 -9.78 -11.01
N SER A 105 -15.97 -10.09 -10.75
CA SER A 105 -16.83 -9.35 -9.83
C SER A 105 -16.31 -9.42 -8.38
N PHE A 106 -15.90 -10.60 -7.90
CA PHE A 106 -15.57 -10.80 -6.48
C PHE A 106 -14.23 -10.14 -6.07
N ILE A 107 -13.19 -10.26 -6.91
CA ILE A 107 -11.88 -9.65 -6.65
C ILE A 107 -11.94 -8.12 -6.81
N LYS A 108 -12.66 -7.61 -7.82
CA LYS A 108 -12.90 -6.17 -7.96
C LYS A 108 -13.76 -5.61 -6.82
N GLN A 109 -14.84 -6.30 -6.42
CA GLN A 109 -15.70 -5.85 -5.32
C GLN A 109 -14.94 -5.78 -3.99
N PHE A 110 -14.06 -6.75 -3.70
CA PHE A 110 -13.33 -6.77 -2.43
C PHE A 110 -12.24 -5.68 -2.38
N ALA A 111 -11.47 -5.50 -3.46
CA ALA A 111 -10.46 -4.43 -3.57
C ALA A 111 -11.11 -3.03 -3.59
N GLN A 112 -12.22 -2.87 -4.31
CA GLN A 112 -13.01 -1.62 -4.29
C GLN A 112 -13.59 -1.36 -2.89
N GLN A 113 -14.19 -2.35 -2.23
CA GLN A 113 -14.76 -2.16 -0.89
C GLN A 113 -13.70 -1.77 0.15
N HIS A 114 -12.49 -2.35 0.08
CA HIS A 114 -11.38 -1.96 0.95
C HIS A 114 -10.84 -0.56 0.64
N PHE A 115 -10.65 -0.21 -0.63
CA PHE A 115 -10.24 1.13 -1.05
C PHE A 115 -11.29 2.20 -0.66
N TYR A 116 -12.57 1.92 -0.85
CA TYR A 116 -13.67 2.80 -0.44
C TYR A 116 -13.87 2.84 1.09
N SER A 117 -13.41 1.83 1.84
CA SER A 117 -13.32 1.87 3.30
C SER A 117 -12.20 2.83 3.75
N LEU A 118 -11.05 2.79 3.08
CA LEU A 118 -9.91 3.68 3.35
C LEU A 118 -10.22 5.15 2.99
N LEU A 119 -10.89 5.41 1.86
CA LEU A 119 -11.41 6.74 1.48
C LEU A 119 -12.48 7.29 2.46
N ARG A 120 -13.07 6.43 3.30
CA ARG A 120 -14.00 6.83 4.37
C ARG A 120 -13.29 7.19 5.67
N GLN A 121 -12.09 6.67 5.89
CA GLN A 121 -11.31 6.87 7.10
C GLN A 121 -10.36 8.07 7.02
N ALA A 122 -10.07 8.59 5.83
CA ALA A 122 -9.14 9.70 5.66
C ALA A 122 -9.60 10.71 4.59
N GLY A 123 -9.87 11.96 4.99
CA GLY A 123 -9.96 13.12 4.08
C GLY A 123 -11.23 13.98 4.14
N GLU A 124 -11.07 15.29 3.96
CA GLU A 124 -12.18 16.23 3.71
C GLU A 124 -12.90 15.91 2.39
N CYS A 125 -14.20 16.19 2.30
CA CYS A 125 -15.03 15.92 1.12
C CYS A 125 -15.79 17.19 0.72
N VAL A 126 -15.85 17.44 -0.58
CA VAL A 126 -16.63 18.52 -1.20
C VAL A 126 -17.65 17.90 -2.13
N THR A 127 -18.92 18.26 -1.92
CA THR A 127 -20.03 17.88 -2.78
C THR A 127 -20.53 19.11 -3.53
N LEU A 128 -20.56 19.03 -4.86
CA LEU A 128 -21.21 20.00 -5.73
C LEU A 128 -22.60 19.51 -6.11
N VAL A 129 -23.59 20.40 -6.06
CA VAL A 129 -24.96 20.13 -6.50
C VAL A 129 -25.37 21.18 -7.52
N ALA A 130 -25.84 20.72 -8.68
CA ALA A 130 -26.52 21.54 -9.68
C ALA A 130 -28.04 21.35 -9.55
N ALA A 131 -28.81 22.44 -9.48
CA ALA A 131 -30.27 22.39 -9.35
C ALA A 131 -30.96 23.44 -10.25
N GLU A 132 -32.23 23.23 -10.57
CA GLU A 132 -33.07 24.24 -11.25
C GLU A 132 -33.48 25.36 -10.30
N ARG A 133 -33.45 26.62 -10.77
CA ARG A 133 -34.01 27.75 -10.02
C ARG A 133 -35.53 27.65 -9.97
N GLY A 134 -36.12 27.70 -8.77
CA GLY A 134 -37.51 28.11 -8.59
C GLY A 134 -37.64 29.64 -8.61
N PRO A 135 -38.77 30.20 -9.08
CA PRO A 135 -38.98 31.66 -9.15
C PRO A 135 -38.93 32.39 -7.79
N ASP A 136 -39.10 31.73 -6.64
CA ASP A 136 -39.36 32.40 -5.35
C ASP A 136 -38.33 32.15 -4.23
N GLU A 137 -37.22 31.45 -4.50
CA GLU A 137 -36.28 31.06 -3.42
C GLU A 137 -35.20 32.11 -3.08
N CYS A 138 -35.05 33.18 -3.87
CA CYS A 138 -34.10 34.26 -3.56
C CYS A 138 -34.53 35.17 -2.39
N ALA A 139 -35.81 35.16 -2.00
CA ALA A 139 -36.32 36.04 -0.93
C ALA A 139 -36.37 35.36 0.45
N GLN A 140 -36.48 34.03 0.51
CA GLN A 140 -36.74 33.32 1.78
C GLN A 140 -35.46 32.81 2.48
N GLU A 141 -34.38 32.49 1.76
CA GLU A 141 -33.10 32.09 2.41
C GLU A 141 -32.34 33.28 3.02
N ALA A 142 -32.64 34.53 2.62
CA ALA A 142 -32.09 35.72 3.27
C ALA A 142 -32.77 36.04 4.62
N ALA A 143 -34.01 35.57 4.83
CA ALA A 143 -34.78 35.82 6.05
C ALA A 143 -34.65 34.70 7.10
N ALA A 144 -34.39 33.46 6.69
CA ALA A 144 -34.28 32.31 7.59
C ALA A 144 -32.89 32.15 8.26
N ALA A 145 -31.89 32.95 7.87
CA ALA A 145 -30.56 32.95 8.48
C ALA A 145 -30.43 33.84 9.73
N ALA A 146 -31.53 34.36 10.25
CA ALA A 146 -31.53 35.28 11.39
C ALA A 146 -31.87 34.63 12.74
N ASP A 147 -32.36 33.39 12.81
CA ASP A 147 -32.66 32.82 14.13
C ASP A 147 -32.56 31.29 14.24
N THR A 148 -32.01 30.88 15.38
CA THR A 148 -31.90 29.53 15.96
C THR A 148 -30.85 28.55 15.42
N ALA A 149 -29.91 28.24 16.32
CA ALA A 149 -29.02 27.10 16.28
C ALA A 149 -29.75 25.83 16.75
N ALA A 150 -29.93 24.86 15.85
CA ALA A 150 -30.09 23.44 16.14
C ALA A 150 -29.80 22.62 14.87
N PRO A 151 -29.22 21.41 14.97
CA PRO A 151 -28.95 20.58 13.80
C PRO A 151 -30.26 19.92 13.36
N GLN A 152 -30.71 20.19 12.13
CA GLN A 152 -31.87 19.50 11.55
C GLN A 152 -31.44 18.46 10.48
N PRO A 153 -32.13 17.30 10.39
CA PRO A 153 -31.81 16.19 9.47
C PRO A 153 -32.18 16.46 7.99
N ALA A 154 -32.53 17.69 7.64
CA ALA A 154 -33.18 18.04 6.37
C ALA A 154 -32.27 17.86 5.13
N ALA A 155 -30.95 18.07 5.27
CA ALA A 155 -30.01 17.93 4.16
C ALA A 155 -29.82 16.47 3.70
N ALA A 156 -29.87 15.51 4.64
CA ALA A 156 -29.77 14.09 4.32
C ALA A 156 -31.06 13.56 3.66
N ALA A 157 -32.22 14.06 4.09
CA ALA A 157 -33.51 13.76 3.47
C ALA A 157 -33.60 14.31 2.04
N ALA A 158 -33.13 15.54 1.81
CA ALA A 158 -33.08 16.15 0.48
C ALA A 158 -32.11 15.42 -0.47
N GLN A 159 -30.95 14.98 0.03
CA GLN A 159 -30.00 14.18 -0.77
C GLN A 159 -30.53 12.78 -1.09
N ARG A 160 -31.24 12.13 -0.16
CA ARG A 160 -31.89 10.83 -0.40
C ARG A 160 -33.06 10.96 -1.39
N ALA A 161 -33.87 12.01 -1.26
CA ALA A 161 -34.97 12.30 -2.18
C ALA A 161 -34.46 12.65 -3.59
N ALA A 162 -33.38 13.44 -3.69
CA ALA A 162 -32.74 13.78 -4.96
C ALA A 162 -32.11 12.55 -5.64
N ALA A 163 -31.41 11.70 -4.88
CA ALA A 163 -30.85 10.44 -5.38
C ALA A 163 -31.93 9.45 -5.84
N ALA A 164 -33.04 9.36 -5.10
CA ALA A 164 -34.19 8.51 -5.45
C ALA A 164 -34.94 9.04 -6.68
N ALA A 165 -35.14 10.36 -6.79
CA ALA A 165 -35.77 10.98 -7.97
C ALA A 165 -34.92 10.82 -9.24
N LEU A 166 -33.59 10.94 -9.13
CA LEU A 166 -32.63 10.69 -10.22
C LEU A 166 -32.62 9.23 -10.69
N ALA A 167 -32.86 8.28 -9.77
CA ALA A 167 -32.93 6.85 -10.08
C ALA A 167 -34.29 6.44 -10.68
N ALA A 168 -35.38 7.14 -10.32
CA ALA A 168 -36.74 6.78 -10.69
C ALA A 168 -37.27 7.42 -12.00
N GLY A 169 -36.50 8.30 -12.66
CA GLY A 169 -36.90 8.92 -13.93
C GLY A 169 -38.16 9.82 -13.87
N GLY A 170 -38.59 10.23 -12.67
CA GLY A 170 -39.79 11.04 -12.46
C GLY A 170 -39.64 12.54 -12.80
N PRO A 171 -40.76 13.30 -12.88
CA PRO A 171 -40.84 14.59 -13.57
C PRO A 171 -40.05 15.73 -12.90
N GLN A 172 -39.53 16.63 -13.74
CA GLN A 172 -38.74 17.81 -13.40
C GLN A 172 -39.63 18.94 -12.84
N GLY A 173 -39.37 19.34 -11.59
CA GLY A 173 -39.93 20.54 -10.97
C GLY A 173 -38.84 21.49 -10.46
N PRO A 174 -39.15 22.78 -10.22
CA PRO A 174 -38.21 23.76 -9.70
C PRO A 174 -37.62 23.29 -8.36
N GLY A 175 -36.29 23.42 -8.19
CA GLY A 175 -35.54 22.85 -7.06
C GLY A 175 -35.06 21.41 -7.27
N SER A 176 -35.33 20.79 -8.43
CA SER A 176 -34.84 19.45 -8.73
C SER A 176 -33.32 19.41 -8.94
N CYS A 177 -32.67 18.42 -8.32
CA CYS A 177 -31.24 18.16 -8.48
C CYS A 177 -30.97 17.63 -9.89
N LEU A 178 -30.24 18.41 -10.67
CA LEU A 178 -29.85 18.10 -12.05
C LEU A 178 -28.57 17.27 -12.13
N GLY A 179 -27.72 17.34 -11.11
CA GLY A 179 -26.54 16.51 -10.98
C GLY A 179 -25.70 16.81 -9.75
N THR A 180 -24.83 15.86 -9.38
CA THR A 180 -23.94 15.94 -8.22
C THR A 180 -22.54 15.48 -8.56
N LEU A 181 -21.53 16.05 -7.91
CA LEU A 181 -20.13 15.62 -7.95
C LEU A 181 -19.57 15.55 -6.54
N ASP A 182 -18.94 14.43 -6.17
CA ASP A 182 -18.23 14.28 -4.90
C ASP A 182 -16.72 14.15 -5.13
N VAL A 183 -15.95 15.12 -4.63
CA VAL A 183 -14.47 15.10 -4.63
C VAL A 183 -13.97 14.95 -3.20
N ARG A 184 -13.03 14.05 -3.00
CA ARG A 184 -12.41 13.76 -1.70
C ARG A 184 -10.94 14.15 -1.73
N LEU A 185 -10.47 14.80 -0.67
CA LEU A 185 -9.04 15.01 -0.46
C LEU A 185 -8.41 13.68 -0.03
N LEU A 186 -7.35 13.26 -0.69
CA LEU A 186 -6.57 12.11 -0.25
C LEU A 186 -5.65 12.58 0.88
N ALA A 187 -5.75 11.95 2.06
CA ALA A 187 -4.86 12.28 3.16
C ALA A 187 -3.40 11.95 2.81
N PRO A 188 -2.41 12.69 3.33
CA PRO A 188 -0.99 12.38 3.14
C PRO A 188 -0.64 10.94 3.58
N GLU A 189 -1.35 10.43 4.59
CA GLU A 189 -1.22 9.06 5.08
C GLU A 189 -1.84 8.03 4.12
N ALA A 190 -2.82 8.41 3.30
CA ALA A 190 -3.31 7.57 2.19
C ALA A 190 -2.34 7.54 1.00
N ALA A 191 -1.44 8.54 0.90
CA ALA A 191 -0.28 8.47 0.01
C ALA A 191 0.87 7.63 0.61
N GLY A 192 0.97 7.55 1.95
CA GLY A 192 1.93 6.71 2.68
C GLY A 192 1.47 5.26 2.93
N TYR A 193 0.19 4.94 2.72
CA TYR A 193 -0.37 3.59 2.92
C TYR A 193 -0.44 2.86 1.59
N ALA A 194 0.69 2.28 1.15
CA ALA A 194 0.80 1.34 0.01
C ALA A 194 -0.20 1.62 -1.12
N GLY A 195 -0.26 2.89 -1.56
CA GLY A 195 -1.38 3.41 -2.34
C GLY A 195 -1.31 2.95 -3.78
N ARG A 196 -1.47 1.65 -4.05
CA ARG A 196 -1.71 1.16 -5.39
C ARG A 196 -3.21 1.08 -5.62
N TRP A 197 -3.67 1.56 -6.77
CA TRP A 197 -5.01 1.29 -7.27
C TRP A 197 -5.28 -0.24 -7.31
N PRO A 198 -6.54 -0.69 -7.38
CA PRO A 198 -6.88 -2.12 -7.48
C PRO A 198 -6.20 -2.90 -8.61
N ASP A 199 -5.63 -2.20 -9.60
CA ASP A 199 -4.85 -2.70 -10.73
C ASP A 199 -3.32 -2.55 -10.55
N GLY A 200 -2.83 -2.13 -9.38
CA GLY A 200 -1.41 -2.08 -9.03
C GLY A 200 -0.71 -0.74 -9.30
N VAL A 201 -1.44 0.30 -9.69
CA VAL A 201 -0.88 1.61 -10.07
C VAL A 201 -0.58 2.48 -8.84
N PRO A 202 0.64 3.00 -8.63
CA PRO A 202 0.95 3.88 -7.50
C PRO A 202 0.17 5.20 -7.51
N LEU A 203 -0.22 5.67 -6.32
CA LEU A 203 -0.78 7.01 -6.05
C LEU A 203 0.37 8.03 -5.91
N ASP A 204 1.36 7.98 -6.81
CA ASP A 204 2.51 8.88 -6.80
C ASP A 204 2.13 10.20 -7.50
N GLY A 205 1.30 11.00 -6.82
CA GLY A 205 1.02 12.39 -7.18
C GLY A 205 1.54 13.31 -6.07
N PRO A 206 2.19 14.45 -6.38
CA PRO A 206 2.73 15.33 -5.35
C PRO A 206 1.60 15.83 -4.46
N ALA A 207 1.68 15.53 -3.15
CA ALA A 207 0.69 15.98 -2.19
C ALA A 207 0.48 17.51 -2.30
N PRO A 208 -0.77 17.98 -2.19
CA PRO A 208 -2.00 17.21 -1.97
C PRO A 208 -2.67 16.69 -3.27
N SER A 209 -3.39 15.56 -3.20
CA SER A 209 -4.10 14.92 -4.32
C SER A 209 -5.56 14.67 -3.97
N GLY A 210 -6.46 14.62 -4.97
CA GLY A 210 -7.90 14.40 -4.76
C GLY A 210 -8.47 13.21 -5.55
N TYR A 211 -9.63 12.70 -5.16
CA TYR A 211 -10.33 11.60 -5.81
C TYR A 211 -11.80 11.94 -6.07
N VAL A 212 -12.24 11.79 -7.32
CA VAL A 212 -13.65 11.91 -7.72
C VAL A 212 -14.34 10.59 -7.38
N SER A 213 -15.11 10.61 -6.29
CA SER A 213 -15.77 9.41 -5.78
C SER A 213 -17.12 9.13 -6.40
N ASN A 214 -17.79 10.15 -6.93
CA ASN A 214 -19.11 10.00 -7.55
C ASN A 214 -19.45 11.18 -8.47
N VAL A 215 -20.10 10.88 -9.60
CA VAL A 215 -20.68 11.87 -10.51
C VAL A 215 -22.02 11.36 -11.00
N VAL A 216 -23.08 12.14 -10.79
CA VAL A 216 -24.43 11.78 -11.22
C VAL A 216 -25.02 12.93 -12.00
N VAL A 217 -25.61 12.64 -13.16
CA VAL A 217 -26.33 13.62 -13.99
C VAL A 217 -27.70 13.04 -14.33
N ALA A 218 -28.74 13.84 -14.10
CA ALA A 218 -30.11 13.52 -14.46
C ALA A 218 -30.21 13.09 -15.91
N ALA A 219 -30.97 12.04 -16.22
CA ALA A 219 -31.07 11.47 -17.56
C ALA A 219 -31.37 12.53 -18.63
N ALA A 220 -32.32 13.43 -18.35
CA ALA A 220 -32.70 14.53 -19.23
C ALA A 220 -31.62 15.62 -19.44
N GLN A 221 -30.59 15.67 -18.59
CA GLN A 221 -29.47 16.62 -18.68
C GLN A 221 -28.20 15.99 -19.26
N ARG A 222 -28.20 14.67 -19.55
CA ARG A 222 -27.07 13.99 -20.19
C ARG A 222 -26.88 14.53 -21.62
N GLY A 223 -25.62 14.64 -22.05
CA GLY A 223 -25.28 15.21 -23.36
C GLY A 223 -25.36 16.74 -23.47
N ARG A 224 -25.85 17.44 -22.44
CA ARG A 224 -25.98 18.92 -22.42
C ARG A 224 -24.81 19.65 -21.75
N GLY A 225 -23.68 18.97 -21.57
CA GLY A 225 -22.46 19.54 -20.97
C GLY A 225 -22.44 19.65 -19.45
N LEU A 226 -23.56 19.39 -18.75
CA LEU A 226 -23.65 19.55 -17.28
C LEU A 226 -22.63 18.71 -16.50
N GLY A 227 -22.38 17.46 -16.92
CA GLY A 227 -21.36 16.62 -16.29
C GLY A 227 -19.95 17.22 -16.41
N ARG A 228 -19.61 17.78 -17.58
CA ARG A 228 -18.30 18.41 -17.82
C ARG A 228 -18.13 19.68 -16.96
N GLN A 229 -19.20 20.45 -16.82
CA GLN A 229 -19.23 21.62 -15.95
C GLN A 229 -19.05 21.24 -14.48
N LEU A 230 -19.77 20.21 -13.99
CA LEU A 230 -19.60 19.70 -12.64
C LEU A 230 -18.16 19.27 -12.37
N VAL A 231 -17.54 18.52 -13.27
CA VAL A 231 -16.14 18.07 -13.14
C VAL A 231 -15.17 19.25 -13.14
N ALA A 232 -15.34 20.22 -14.07
CA ALA A 232 -14.48 21.39 -14.14
C ALA A 232 -14.52 22.23 -12.86
N GLU A 233 -15.72 22.49 -12.34
CA GLU A 233 -15.92 23.22 -11.09
C GLU A 233 -15.37 22.43 -9.88
N GLY A 234 -15.55 21.11 -9.86
CA GLY A 234 -15.01 20.25 -8.79
C GLY A 234 -13.49 20.27 -8.74
N VAL A 235 -12.84 20.22 -9.90
CA VAL A 235 -11.38 20.34 -10.02
C VAL A 235 -10.91 21.72 -9.57
N ALA A 236 -11.56 22.80 -10.03
CA ALA A 236 -11.21 24.16 -9.66
C ALA A 236 -11.35 24.38 -8.14
N LEU A 237 -12.45 23.90 -7.55
CA LEU A 237 -12.73 24.05 -6.13
C LEU A 237 -11.78 23.21 -5.26
N ALA A 238 -11.46 21.98 -5.66
CA ALA A 238 -10.47 21.17 -4.97
C ALA A 238 -9.09 21.84 -5.00
N ARG A 239 -8.68 22.40 -6.15
CA ARG A 239 -7.42 23.16 -6.29
C ARG A 239 -7.39 24.40 -5.40
N GLN A 240 -8.50 25.14 -5.37
CA GLN A 240 -8.59 26.37 -4.58
C GLN A 240 -8.67 26.09 -3.07
N SER A 241 -9.40 25.06 -2.66
CA SER A 241 -9.69 24.78 -1.25
C SER A 241 -8.58 23.98 -0.58
N TRP A 242 -7.94 23.08 -1.32
CA TRP A 242 -6.98 22.12 -0.77
C TRP A 242 -5.62 22.15 -1.46
N GLY A 243 -5.43 22.96 -2.51
CA GLY A 243 -4.17 23.01 -3.25
C GLY A 243 -3.88 21.76 -4.08
N VAL A 244 -4.89 20.91 -4.37
CA VAL A 244 -4.63 19.61 -5.00
C VAL A 244 -3.98 19.76 -6.38
N ARG A 245 -2.88 19.03 -6.62
CA ARG A 245 -2.18 19.05 -7.91
C ARG A 245 -2.72 18.01 -8.87
N CYS A 246 -3.08 16.84 -8.35
CA CYS A 246 -3.60 15.70 -9.11
C CYS A 246 -5.01 15.33 -8.64
N LEU A 247 -5.92 15.03 -9.59
CA LEU A 247 -7.20 14.40 -9.30
C LEU A 247 -7.31 13.06 -10.02
N TYR A 248 -7.91 12.11 -9.31
CA TYR A 248 -8.01 10.72 -9.72
C TYR A 248 -9.48 10.27 -9.81
N CYS A 249 -9.79 9.33 -10.70
CA CYS A 249 -11.12 8.70 -10.78
C CYS A 249 -11.00 7.28 -11.34
N HIS A 250 -11.90 6.38 -10.93
CA HIS A 250 -11.99 5.04 -11.51
C HIS A 250 -13.20 4.95 -12.45
N VAL A 251 -13.01 4.35 -13.62
CA VAL A 251 -14.06 4.15 -14.62
C VAL A 251 -13.92 2.73 -15.19
N GLU A 252 -15.01 1.96 -15.18
CA GLU A 252 -15.02 0.65 -15.83
C GLU A 252 -14.81 0.80 -17.34
N THR A 253 -14.04 -0.11 -17.94
CA THR A 253 -13.63 -0.04 -19.35
C THR A 253 -14.79 -0.13 -20.34
N ASP A 254 -15.93 -0.68 -19.92
CA ASP A 254 -17.16 -0.78 -20.71
C ASP A 254 -18.13 0.40 -20.48
N ASN A 255 -17.77 1.38 -19.64
CA ASN A 255 -18.57 2.59 -19.41
C ASN A 255 -18.14 3.75 -20.34
N GLU A 256 -18.49 3.63 -21.62
CA GLU A 256 -18.11 4.60 -22.65
C GLU A 256 -18.56 6.04 -22.35
N ALA A 257 -19.70 6.21 -21.69
CA ALA A 257 -20.24 7.53 -21.36
C ALA A 257 -19.38 8.24 -20.29
N ALA A 258 -18.95 7.51 -19.26
CA ALA A 258 -18.04 8.03 -18.25
C ALA A 258 -16.63 8.27 -18.84
N LEU A 259 -16.12 7.33 -19.65
CA LEU A 259 -14.83 7.50 -20.33
C LEU A 259 -14.82 8.77 -21.20
N ARG A 260 -15.88 9.00 -21.98
CA ARG A 260 -16.04 10.21 -22.80
C ARG A 260 -16.11 11.49 -21.96
N LEU A 261 -16.83 11.44 -20.83
CA LEU A 261 -16.96 12.58 -19.90
C LEU A 261 -15.60 12.96 -19.31
N TYR A 262 -14.86 12.00 -18.75
CA TYR A 262 -13.60 12.28 -18.06
C TYR A 262 -12.47 12.65 -19.04
N ARG A 263 -12.34 11.94 -20.17
CA ARG A 263 -11.40 12.35 -21.25
C ARG A 263 -11.71 13.75 -21.77
N GLY A 264 -13.00 14.04 -22.02
CA GLY A 264 -13.44 15.37 -22.41
C GLY A 264 -13.21 16.43 -21.32
N SER A 265 -13.05 16.04 -20.06
CA SER A 265 -12.74 16.93 -18.94
C SER A 265 -11.23 17.02 -18.64
N GLY A 266 -10.39 16.45 -19.50
CA GLY A 266 -8.92 16.53 -19.39
C GLY A 266 -8.28 15.47 -18.51
N PHE A 267 -9.01 14.40 -18.13
CA PHE A 267 -8.44 13.26 -17.43
C PHE A 267 -7.77 12.31 -18.43
N ALA A 268 -6.51 11.96 -18.17
CA ALA A 268 -5.79 10.94 -18.92
C ALA A 268 -6.14 9.55 -18.41
N GLN A 269 -6.20 8.56 -19.31
CA GLN A 269 -6.33 7.16 -18.93
C GLN A 269 -4.95 6.63 -18.53
N HIS A 270 -4.88 5.93 -17.40
CA HIS A 270 -3.64 5.26 -17.01
C HIS A 270 -3.26 4.21 -18.07
N GLY A 271 -2.06 4.35 -18.65
CA GLY A 271 -1.57 3.53 -19.77
C GLY A 271 -1.56 4.23 -21.14
N GLU A 272 -2.12 5.43 -21.26
CA GLU A 272 -1.74 6.38 -22.33
C GLU A 272 -0.97 7.55 -21.68
N GLU A 273 0.17 7.90 -22.27
CA GLU A 273 1.25 8.73 -21.71
C GLU A 273 0.80 9.89 -20.81
N LEU A 274 1.16 9.79 -19.53
CA LEU A 274 1.49 10.98 -18.74
C LEU A 274 2.73 11.62 -19.39
N PRO A 275 2.84 12.96 -19.49
CA PRO A 275 4.14 13.55 -19.81
C PRO A 275 5.14 13.02 -18.78
N PRO A 276 6.33 12.57 -19.22
CA PRO A 276 7.21 11.79 -18.38
C PRO A 276 7.46 12.52 -17.06
N ALA A 277 7.12 11.87 -15.94
CA ALA A 277 7.87 12.10 -14.73
C ALA A 277 9.34 11.89 -15.11
N GLU A 278 10.26 12.75 -14.67
CA GLU A 278 11.68 12.52 -14.93
C GLU A 278 12.02 11.09 -14.47
N GLU A 279 12.10 10.18 -15.44
CA GLU A 279 12.41 8.77 -15.25
C GLU A 279 13.83 8.74 -14.69
N GLY A 280 13.98 8.30 -13.45
CA GLY A 280 15.30 7.96 -12.94
C GLY A 280 15.82 6.79 -13.75
N GLN A 281 16.55 7.06 -14.84
CA GLN A 281 17.35 6.03 -15.49
C GLN A 281 18.47 5.67 -14.51
N ALA A 282 18.28 4.58 -13.76
CA ALA A 282 19.30 4.05 -12.86
C ALA A 282 20.51 3.51 -13.63
N LYS A 283 20.34 3.33 -14.95
CA LYS A 283 21.43 3.05 -15.87
C LYS A 283 22.45 4.19 -15.89
N THR A 284 23.63 3.93 -15.36
CA THR A 284 24.75 4.88 -15.30
C THR A 284 26.00 4.23 -15.91
N ALA A 285 26.83 5.01 -16.60
CA ALA A 285 28.04 4.47 -17.23
C ALA A 285 29.02 3.85 -16.21
N ASP A 286 29.03 4.37 -14.99
CA ASP A 286 29.92 3.93 -13.90
C ASP A 286 29.28 2.90 -12.97
N GLY A 287 28.04 2.48 -13.22
CA GLY A 287 27.36 1.46 -12.42
C GLY A 287 27.95 0.06 -12.61
N PRO A 288 27.77 -0.86 -11.65
CA PRO A 288 28.20 -2.26 -11.79
C PRO A 288 27.52 -2.92 -12.98
N LYS A 289 28.24 -3.83 -13.65
CA LYS A 289 27.66 -4.73 -14.64
C LYS A 289 27.01 -5.92 -13.95
N LEU A 290 25.70 -6.07 -14.14
CA LEU A 290 24.91 -7.12 -13.50
C LEU A 290 24.78 -8.34 -14.40
N CYS A 291 24.58 -9.50 -13.78
CA CYS A 291 24.01 -10.65 -14.45
C CYS A 291 22.95 -11.35 -13.58
N ILE A 292 21.89 -11.85 -14.22
CA ILE A 292 20.79 -12.52 -13.53
C ILE A 292 20.70 -13.95 -14.06
N ALA A 293 21.06 -14.93 -13.23
CA ALA A 293 20.93 -16.34 -13.56
C ALA A 293 19.56 -16.88 -13.11
N GLY A 294 18.75 -17.32 -14.06
CA GLY A 294 17.37 -17.75 -13.80
C GLY A 294 16.33 -16.67 -14.08
N ILE A 295 16.61 -15.76 -15.02
CA ILE A 295 15.75 -14.60 -15.33
C ILE A 295 14.30 -14.99 -15.66
N THR A 296 14.06 -16.17 -16.24
CA THR A 296 12.71 -16.62 -16.62
C THR A 296 11.86 -17.14 -15.46
N GLY A 297 12.43 -17.28 -14.26
CA GLY A 297 11.69 -17.71 -13.06
C GLY A 297 10.99 -16.55 -12.37
N ALA A 298 10.06 -16.86 -11.46
CA ALA A 298 9.29 -15.84 -10.74
C ALA A 298 10.18 -14.85 -9.96
N VAL A 299 11.20 -15.34 -9.25
CA VAL A 299 12.17 -14.48 -8.54
C VAL A 299 13.10 -13.75 -9.53
N GLY A 300 13.44 -14.36 -10.67
CA GLY A 300 14.23 -13.71 -11.71
C GLY A 300 13.57 -12.47 -12.27
N GLN A 301 12.27 -12.56 -12.56
CA GLN A 301 11.44 -11.41 -12.96
C GLN A 301 11.30 -10.39 -11.82
N GLU A 302 11.18 -10.86 -10.59
CA GLU A 302 11.13 -10.00 -9.42
C GLU A 302 12.43 -9.20 -9.22
N PHE A 303 13.61 -9.76 -9.53
CA PHE A 303 14.86 -9.00 -9.49
C PHE A 303 14.79 -7.76 -10.38
N LEU A 304 14.30 -7.87 -11.61
CA LEU A 304 14.12 -6.70 -12.48
C LEU A 304 13.19 -5.67 -11.83
N ARG A 305 12.03 -6.12 -11.32
CA ARG A 305 11.09 -5.22 -10.65
C ARG A 305 11.74 -4.47 -9.49
N VAL A 306 12.45 -5.17 -8.61
CA VAL A 306 13.09 -4.57 -7.43
C VAL A 306 14.25 -3.67 -7.82
N LEU A 307 15.09 -4.06 -8.79
CA LEU A 307 16.19 -3.22 -9.28
C LEU A 307 15.65 -1.86 -9.77
N HIS A 308 14.55 -1.87 -10.51
CA HIS A 308 13.87 -0.65 -10.96
C HIS A 308 13.25 0.14 -9.80
N GLU A 309 12.45 -0.49 -8.95
CA GLU A 309 11.79 0.17 -7.81
C GLU A 309 12.79 0.82 -6.84
N ARG A 310 14.01 0.29 -6.76
CA ARG A 310 15.07 0.79 -5.89
C ARG A 310 16.04 1.74 -6.58
N ASN A 311 15.84 2.04 -7.87
CA ASN A 311 16.78 2.80 -8.70
C ASN A 311 18.22 2.27 -8.56
N PHE A 312 18.39 0.95 -8.56
CA PHE A 312 19.69 0.32 -8.34
C PHE A 312 20.65 0.73 -9.47
N PRO A 313 21.83 1.29 -9.17
CA PRO A 313 22.74 1.76 -10.23
C PRO A 313 23.32 0.57 -11.00
N TYR A 314 23.29 0.62 -12.33
CA TYR A 314 23.92 -0.42 -13.17
C TYR A 314 24.40 0.16 -14.50
N SER A 315 25.42 -0.45 -15.12
CA SER A 315 25.86 -0.05 -16.48
C SER A 315 25.29 -0.93 -17.58
N ASP A 316 25.15 -2.23 -17.30
CA ASP A 316 24.59 -3.22 -18.22
C ASP A 316 24.06 -4.44 -17.44
N ILE A 317 23.16 -5.21 -18.06
CA ILE A 317 22.55 -6.41 -17.46
C ILE A 317 22.62 -7.57 -18.44
N LYS A 318 23.27 -8.67 -18.03
CA LYS A 318 23.18 -9.96 -18.72
C LYS A 318 22.02 -10.78 -18.16
N MET A 319 21.07 -11.14 -19.01
CA MET A 319 19.93 -11.99 -18.65
C MET A 319 20.23 -13.44 -19.03
N LEU A 320 20.41 -14.32 -18.04
CA LEU A 320 20.88 -15.69 -18.25
C LEU A 320 19.80 -16.71 -17.89
N ALA A 321 19.60 -17.71 -18.74
CA ALA A 321 18.69 -18.83 -18.48
C ALA A 321 19.20 -20.13 -19.12
N SER A 322 18.42 -21.20 -19.03
CA SER A 322 18.74 -22.45 -19.73
C SER A 322 18.70 -22.28 -21.26
N LYS A 323 19.37 -23.17 -21.99
CA LYS A 323 19.35 -23.24 -23.47
C LYS A 323 17.95 -23.12 -24.07
N ARG A 324 16.95 -23.76 -23.46
CA ARG A 324 15.55 -23.73 -23.90
C ARG A 324 14.94 -22.32 -23.87
N SER A 325 15.45 -21.44 -23.02
CA SER A 325 14.93 -20.09 -22.84
C SER A 325 15.79 -19.01 -23.50
N ALA A 326 16.96 -19.38 -24.05
CA ALA A 326 17.81 -18.45 -24.78
C ALA A 326 17.07 -17.90 -26.02
N GLY A 327 17.32 -16.64 -26.35
CA GLY A 327 16.66 -15.92 -27.44
C GLY A 327 15.34 -15.25 -27.09
N LYS A 328 14.77 -15.53 -25.89
CA LYS A 328 13.65 -14.72 -25.37
C LYS A 328 14.10 -13.26 -25.18
N LYS A 329 13.18 -12.32 -25.29
CA LYS A 329 13.45 -10.90 -25.14
C LYS A 329 12.66 -10.33 -23.97
N TYR A 330 13.30 -9.49 -23.17
CA TYR A 330 12.66 -8.73 -22.10
C TYR A 330 13.04 -7.25 -22.25
N THR A 331 12.09 -6.36 -21.99
CA THR A 331 12.36 -4.93 -21.92
C THR A 331 12.55 -4.52 -20.47
N PHE A 332 13.63 -3.81 -20.18
CA PHE A 332 13.94 -3.28 -18.86
C PHE A 332 14.45 -1.85 -19.00
N GLU A 333 13.78 -0.89 -18.33
CA GLU A 333 14.06 0.55 -18.43
C GLU A 333 14.23 1.05 -19.87
N GLY A 334 13.29 0.68 -20.74
CA GLY A 334 13.28 1.09 -22.15
C GLY A 334 14.33 0.39 -23.05
N VAL A 335 15.18 -0.49 -22.49
CA VAL A 335 16.18 -1.24 -23.24
C VAL A 335 15.74 -2.69 -23.42
N GLU A 336 15.83 -3.21 -24.64
CA GLU A 336 15.56 -4.62 -24.93
C GLU A 336 16.81 -5.47 -24.66
N TYR A 337 16.64 -6.50 -23.85
CA TYR A 337 17.66 -7.49 -23.52
C TYR A 337 17.27 -8.85 -24.08
N THR A 338 18.22 -9.51 -24.74
CA THR A 338 18.05 -10.89 -25.20
C THR A 338 18.59 -11.84 -24.14
N VAL A 339 17.80 -12.84 -23.77
CA VAL A 339 18.21 -13.89 -22.84
C VAL A 339 19.28 -14.75 -23.49
N GLU A 340 20.42 -14.88 -22.82
CA GLU A 340 21.54 -15.72 -23.22
C GLU A 340 21.49 -17.08 -22.51
N GLU A 341 22.09 -18.09 -23.12
CA GLU A 341 22.31 -19.38 -22.47
C GLU A 341 23.33 -19.23 -21.33
N LEU A 342 23.01 -19.78 -20.16
CA LEU A 342 23.91 -19.86 -19.03
C LEU A 342 25.04 -20.87 -19.32
N THR A 343 26.24 -20.34 -19.54
CA THR A 343 27.46 -21.09 -19.82
C THR A 343 28.58 -20.70 -18.85
N GLU A 344 29.72 -21.38 -18.93
CA GLU A 344 30.87 -21.13 -18.06
C GLU A 344 31.54 -19.78 -18.34
N ASP A 345 31.33 -19.24 -19.55
CA ASP A 345 31.86 -17.94 -19.98
C ASP A 345 30.92 -16.76 -19.69
N SER A 346 29.68 -17.02 -19.25
CA SER A 346 28.63 -15.98 -19.13
C SER A 346 29.01 -14.83 -18.19
N PHE A 347 29.85 -15.10 -17.17
CA PHE A 347 30.18 -14.16 -16.08
C PHE A 347 31.36 -13.23 -16.36
N LYS A 348 32.04 -13.40 -17.51
CA LYS A 348 33.17 -12.54 -17.89
C LYS A 348 32.73 -11.09 -17.96
N GLY A 349 33.43 -10.24 -17.21
CA GLY A 349 33.21 -8.79 -17.12
C GLY A 349 31.99 -8.37 -16.31
N CYS A 350 31.32 -9.27 -15.59
CA CYS A 350 30.22 -8.93 -14.68
C CYS A 350 30.77 -8.66 -13.27
N ASP A 351 30.22 -7.65 -12.59
CA ASP A 351 30.64 -7.27 -11.24
C ASP A 351 29.80 -7.97 -10.17
N ILE A 352 28.49 -8.10 -10.41
CA ILE A 352 27.53 -8.72 -9.49
C ILE A 352 26.64 -9.72 -10.23
N ALA A 353 26.40 -10.88 -9.61
CA ALA A 353 25.47 -11.87 -10.10
C ALA A 353 24.33 -12.16 -9.12
N LEU A 354 23.09 -12.03 -9.57
CA LEU A 354 21.90 -12.44 -8.84
C LEU A 354 21.46 -13.83 -9.32
N PHE A 355 21.58 -14.84 -8.46
CA PHE A 355 21.28 -16.22 -8.81
C PHE A 355 19.93 -16.66 -8.26
N SER A 356 19.04 -17.12 -9.14
CA SER A 356 17.79 -17.80 -8.76
C SER A 356 17.43 -18.90 -9.78
N ALA A 357 18.40 -19.78 -10.06
CA ALA A 357 18.28 -20.87 -11.03
C ALA A 357 18.24 -22.27 -10.39
N GLY A 358 18.12 -22.35 -9.06
CA GLY A 358 18.08 -23.60 -8.30
C GLY A 358 19.47 -24.08 -7.82
N GLY A 359 19.46 -25.02 -6.86
CA GLY A 359 20.67 -25.41 -6.13
C GLY A 359 21.73 -26.13 -6.97
N SER A 360 21.33 -27.00 -7.90
CA SER A 360 22.28 -27.72 -8.76
C SER A 360 23.02 -26.79 -9.72
N ILE A 361 22.29 -25.84 -10.32
CA ILE A 361 22.86 -24.79 -11.18
C ILE A 361 23.80 -23.90 -10.36
N SER A 362 23.39 -23.49 -9.16
CA SER A 362 24.21 -22.63 -8.31
C SER A 362 25.51 -23.31 -7.88
N LYS A 363 25.47 -24.60 -7.50
CA LYS A 363 26.68 -25.39 -7.19
C LYS A 363 27.69 -25.44 -8.34
N LYS A 364 27.21 -25.47 -9.59
CA LYS A 364 28.08 -25.45 -10.77
C LYS A 364 28.61 -24.05 -11.06
N TYR A 365 27.72 -23.06 -11.17
CA TYR A 365 28.06 -21.79 -11.81
C TYR A 365 28.45 -20.68 -10.84
N ALA A 366 28.04 -20.71 -9.56
CA ALA A 366 28.43 -19.67 -8.61
C ALA A 366 29.95 -19.64 -8.33
N PRO A 367 30.65 -20.80 -8.18
CA PRO A 367 32.12 -20.80 -8.07
C PRO A 367 32.81 -20.28 -9.33
N ILE A 368 32.26 -20.57 -10.51
CA ILE A 368 32.78 -20.10 -11.80
C ILE A 368 32.62 -18.58 -11.92
N ALA A 369 31.44 -18.04 -11.57
CA ALA A 369 31.20 -16.60 -11.54
C ALA A 369 32.15 -15.89 -10.56
N SER A 370 32.28 -16.41 -9.34
CA SER A 370 33.20 -15.92 -8.31
C SER A 370 34.65 -15.90 -8.81
N ALA A 371 35.13 -16.99 -9.44
CA ALA A 371 36.47 -17.08 -9.99
C ALA A 371 36.71 -16.11 -11.16
N ALA A 372 35.66 -15.71 -11.89
CA ALA A 372 35.71 -14.69 -12.93
C ALA A 372 35.73 -13.24 -12.37
N GLY A 373 35.73 -13.07 -11.03
CA GLY A 373 35.68 -11.78 -10.36
C GLY A 373 34.26 -11.28 -10.07
N CYS A 374 33.23 -12.01 -10.48
CA CYS A 374 31.84 -11.60 -10.26
C CYS A 374 31.39 -12.01 -8.85
N THR A 375 30.96 -11.05 -8.03
CA THR A 375 30.44 -11.35 -6.68
C THR A 375 29.01 -11.88 -6.78
N VAL A 376 28.77 -13.07 -6.25
CA VAL A 376 27.50 -13.78 -6.41
C VAL A 376 26.61 -13.58 -5.18
N VAL A 377 25.36 -13.22 -5.39
CA VAL A 377 24.28 -13.32 -4.39
C VAL A 377 23.37 -14.48 -4.79
N ASP A 378 23.50 -15.62 -4.10
CA ASP A 378 22.79 -16.85 -4.42
C ASP A 378 21.51 -17.03 -3.60
N ASN A 379 20.36 -17.02 -4.29
CA ASN A 379 19.05 -17.26 -3.67
C ASN A 379 18.78 -18.73 -3.34
N SER A 380 19.58 -19.66 -3.87
CA SER A 380 19.39 -21.08 -3.64
C SER A 380 19.86 -21.52 -2.24
N SER A 381 19.51 -22.75 -1.84
CA SER A 381 20.02 -23.32 -0.60
C SER A 381 21.44 -23.89 -0.70
N ALA A 382 22.11 -23.78 -1.86
CA ALA A 382 23.36 -24.48 -2.16
C ALA A 382 24.51 -24.09 -1.22
N PHE A 383 24.63 -22.80 -0.90
CA PHE A 383 25.77 -22.27 -0.15
C PHE A 383 25.43 -21.78 1.25
N ARG A 384 24.15 -21.81 1.66
CA ARG A 384 23.68 -21.24 2.94
C ARG A 384 24.42 -21.78 4.14
N MET A 385 24.75 -23.07 4.15
CA MET A 385 25.46 -23.73 5.25
C MET A 385 26.93 -24.06 4.93
N VAL A 386 27.47 -23.57 3.80
CA VAL A 386 28.89 -23.75 3.49
C VAL A 386 29.72 -22.88 4.45
N PRO A 387 30.81 -23.41 5.03
CA PRO A 387 31.74 -22.61 5.83
C PRO A 387 32.25 -21.40 5.05
N ASP A 388 32.48 -20.28 5.72
CA ASP A 388 33.02 -19.03 5.16
C ASP A 388 32.16 -18.31 4.11
N VAL A 389 31.07 -18.91 3.62
CA VAL A 389 30.06 -18.20 2.82
C VAL A 389 29.10 -17.47 3.76
N PRO A 390 29.01 -16.12 3.73
CA PRO A 390 28.08 -15.39 4.57
C PRO A 390 26.63 -15.65 4.15
N LEU A 391 25.74 -15.73 5.15
CA LEU A 391 24.29 -15.87 4.99
C LEU A 391 23.64 -14.61 5.54
N VAL A 392 23.09 -13.75 4.66
CA VAL A 392 22.88 -12.34 5.00
C VAL A 392 21.42 -11.90 4.86
N ILE A 393 20.91 -11.26 5.90
CA ILE A 393 19.75 -10.38 5.86
C ILE A 393 20.27 -8.97 6.17
N PRO A 394 20.22 -8.03 5.22
CA PRO A 394 20.82 -6.69 5.35
C PRO A 394 20.45 -5.94 6.63
N GLU A 395 19.22 -6.09 7.12
CA GLU A 395 18.75 -5.41 8.34
C GLU A 395 19.19 -6.14 9.64
N VAL A 396 19.56 -7.41 9.56
CA VAL A 396 19.85 -8.28 10.73
C VAL A 396 21.34 -8.45 10.96
N ASN A 397 22.11 -8.78 9.92
CA ASN A 397 23.52 -9.12 10.06
C ASN A 397 24.40 -8.59 8.90
N PRO A 398 24.33 -7.29 8.55
CA PRO A 398 25.13 -6.71 7.47
C PRO A 398 26.64 -6.82 7.72
N GLN A 399 27.08 -6.93 8.97
CA GLN A 399 28.49 -7.13 9.30
C GLN A 399 29.07 -8.45 8.75
N ALA A 400 28.24 -9.45 8.42
CA ALA A 400 28.70 -10.74 7.92
C ALA A 400 29.38 -10.65 6.54
N MET A 401 29.14 -9.57 5.79
CA MET A 401 29.78 -9.31 4.49
C MET A 401 30.96 -8.31 4.56
N ALA A 402 31.50 -8.06 5.75
CA ALA A 402 32.62 -7.14 5.93
C ALA A 402 33.80 -7.48 4.99
N GLY A 403 34.24 -6.49 4.22
CA GLY A 403 35.35 -6.63 3.28
C GLY A 403 34.98 -7.17 1.89
N MET A 404 33.73 -7.59 1.67
CA MET A 404 33.25 -7.96 0.34
C MET A 404 32.87 -6.71 -0.46
N LYS A 405 33.12 -6.74 -1.78
CA LYS A 405 32.83 -5.64 -2.71
C LYS A 405 32.46 -6.20 -4.07
N ALA A 406 31.67 -5.46 -4.84
CA ALA A 406 31.37 -5.79 -6.23
C ALA A 406 32.64 -5.97 -7.07
N GLY A 407 32.64 -6.94 -7.99
CA GLY A 407 33.75 -7.17 -8.92
C GLY A 407 35.02 -7.74 -8.27
N LYS A 408 34.95 -8.27 -7.03
CA LYS A 408 36.09 -8.91 -6.33
C LYS A 408 35.91 -10.41 -6.14
N GLY A 409 34.91 -11.01 -6.77
CA GLY A 409 34.52 -12.39 -6.54
C GLY A 409 33.91 -12.59 -5.16
N GLY A 410 33.71 -13.85 -4.79
CA GLY A 410 33.03 -14.26 -3.57
C GLY A 410 31.58 -14.65 -3.80
N ILE A 411 31.03 -15.42 -2.86
CA ILE A 411 29.65 -15.90 -2.88
C ILE A 411 29.01 -15.46 -1.56
N ILE A 412 27.82 -14.88 -1.63
CA ILE A 412 26.96 -14.52 -0.51
C ILE A 412 25.66 -15.31 -0.68
N ALA A 413 25.25 -16.01 0.35
CA ALA A 413 24.00 -16.77 0.32
C ALA A 413 22.84 -15.90 0.81
N ASN A 414 21.74 -15.93 0.07
CA ASN A 414 20.44 -15.42 0.49
C ASN A 414 19.75 -16.50 1.36
N PRO A 415 19.18 -16.16 2.52
CA PRO A 415 18.48 -17.12 3.35
C PRO A 415 17.15 -17.61 2.76
N ASN A 416 16.56 -18.60 3.43
CA ASN A 416 15.22 -19.09 3.16
C ASN A 416 14.20 -17.98 3.41
N CYS A 417 13.17 -17.92 2.57
CA CYS A 417 12.11 -16.92 2.68
C CYS A 417 11.40 -16.91 4.03
N SER A 418 11.06 -18.07 4.60
CA SER A 418 10.46 -18.14 5.94
C SER A 418 11.44 -17.66 7.02
N THR A 419 12.72 -17.98 6.89
CA THR A 419 13.75 -17.47 7.81
C THR A 419 13.89 -15.95 7.71
N ILE A 420 13.92 -15.38 6.51
CA ILE A 420 13.98 -13.92 6.33
C ILE A 420 12.76 -13.27 7.00
N ILE A 421 11.55 -13.76 6.71
CA ILE A 421 10.30 -13.19 7.23
C ILE A 421 10.25 -13.30 8.76
N ALA A 422 10.59 -14.46 9.33
CA ALA A 422 10.68 -14.66 10.77
C ALA A 422 11.68 -13.68 11.41
N LEU A 423 12.91 -13.64 10.89
CA LEU A 423 14.00 -12.90 11.53
C LEU A 423 13.89 -11.38 11.37
N MET A 424 13.21 -10.88 10.34
CA MET A 424 12.84 -9.46 10.27
C MET A 424 11.98 -9.05 11.47
N ALA A 425 11.05 -9.91 11.91
CA ALA A 425 10.22 -9.64 13.08
C ALA A 425 10.91 -9.98 14.41
N VAL A 426 11.63 -11.11 14.49
CA VAL A 426 12.14 -11.63 15.76
C VAL A 426 13.48 -10.98 16.15
N THR A 427 14.33 -10.58 15.21
CA THR A 427 15.64 -9.96 15.52
C THR A 427 15.53 -8.70 16.39
N PRO A 428 14.66 -7.70 16.10
CA PRO A 428 14.53 -6.54 16.99
C PRO A 428 14.09 -6.93 18.40
N LEU A 429 13.22 -7.94 18.54
CA LEU A 429 12.81 -8.47 19.84
C LEU A 429 13.97 -9.17 20.55
N HIS A 430 14.73 -10.02 19.83
CA HIS A 430 15.92 -10.70 20.35
C HIS A 430 16.98 -9.70 20.85
N ARG A 431 17.17 -8.58 20.15
CA ARG A 431 18.08 -7.50 20.58
C ARG A 431 17.56 -6.77 21.83
N ALA A 432 16.25 -6.61 21.97
CA ALA A 432 15.63 -5.96 23.14
C ALA A 432 15.65 -6.87 24.38
N ALA A 433 15.28 -8.14 24.20
CA ALA A 433 15.36 -9.22 25.17
C ALA A 433 15.80 -10.48 24.44
N LYS A 434 16.91 -11.08 24.86
CA LYS A 434 17.47 -12.27 24.20
C LYS A 434 16.42 -13.40 24.17
N VAL A 435 16.18 -13.94 22.98
CA VAL A 435 15.27 -15.09 22.78
C VAL A 435 15.97 -16.36 23.22
N LYS A 436 15.31 -17.15 24.09
CA LYS A 436 15.74 -18.49 24.51
C LYS A 436 15.12 -19.59 23.67
N ARG A 437 13.84 -19.43 23.33
CA ARG A 437 13.08 -20.44 22.58
C ARG A 437 12.15 -19.78 21.58
N MET A 438 12.04 -20.38 20.41
CA MET A 438 11.16 -19.94 19.33
C MET A 438 10.39 -21.15 18.78
N VAL A 439 9.06 -21.08 18.82
CA VAL A 439 8.15 -22.06 18.21
C VAL A 439 7.44 -21.40 17.05
N VAL A 440 7.60 -21.97 15.85
CA VAL A 440 7.07 -21.39 14.62
C VAL A 440 6.08 -22.35 13.97
N SER A 441 4.91 -21.83 13.60
CA SER A 441 3.98 -22.51 12.68
C SER A 441 3.80 -21.65 11.45
N THR A 442 4.30 -22.12 10.31
CA THR A 442 4.27 -21.35 9.05
C THR A 442 3.09 -21.75 8.19
N TYR A 443 2.49 -20.77 7.54
CA TYR A 443 1.42 -20.88 6.54
C TYR A 443 1.99 -20.36 5.22
N GLN A 444 2.66 -21.25 4.49
CA GLN A 444 3.42 -20.90 3.30
C GLN A 444 2.57 -20.93 2.03
N ALA A 445 2.75 -19.90 1.22
CA ALA A 445 2.11 -19.72 -0.07
C ALA A 445 2.63 -20.65 -1.17
N ALA A 446 1.87 -20.72 -2.27
CA ALA A 446 2.17 -21.47 -3.49
C ALA A 446 3.44 -20.98 -4.19
N SER A 447 3.71 -19.67 -4.16
CA SER A 447 4.90 -19.06 -4.76
C SER A 447 6.22 -19.66 -4.30
N GLY A 448 6.29 -20.20 -3.07
CA GLY A 448 7.48 -20.87 -2.53
C GLY A 448 7.88 -22.11 -3.34
N ALA A 449 6.94 -22.74 -4.04
CA ALA A 449 7.18 -23.86 -4.94
C ALA A 449 7.29 -23.43 -6.42
N GLY A 450 7.24 -22.12 -6.69
CA GLY A 450 7.43 -21.53 -8.01
C GLY A 450 6.14 -21.27 -8.79
N GLN A 451 6.32 -20.74 -10.00
CA GLN A 451 5.22 -20.28 -10.87
C GLN A 451 4.18 -21.38 -11.17
N ALA A 452 4.65 -22.59 -11.49
CA ALA A 452 3.76 -23.70 -11.81
C ALA A 452 2.84 -24.11 -10.64
N ALA A 453 3.32 -23.98 -9.40
CA ALA A 453 2.51 -24.25 -8.21
C ALA A 453 1.41 -23.18 -8.00
N MET A 454 1.70 -21.92 -8.33
CA MET A 454 0.70 -20.85 -8.32
C MET A 454 -0.38 -21.08 -9.39
N GLU A 455 0.04 -21.49 -10.59
CA GLU A 455 -0.87 -21.85 -11.69
C GLU A 455 -1.74 -23.07 -11.33
N GLU A 456 -1.17 -24.10 -10.70
CA GLU A 456 -1.92 -25.25 -10.22
C GLU A 456 -2.94 -24.87 -9.15
N LEU A 457 -2.59 -24.04 -8.17
CA LEU A 457 -3.56 -23.58 -7.17
C LEU A 457 -4.74 -22.86 -7.82
N GLU A 458 -4.48 -21.97 -8.78
CA GLU A 458 -5.53 -21.27 -9.52
C GLU A 458 -6.39 -22.23 -10.36
N GLN A 459 -5.75 -23.18 -11.05
CA GLN A 459 -6.42 -24.22 -11.84
C GLN A 459 -7.33 -25.09 -10.96
N GLN A 460 -6.82 -25.61 -9.85
CA GLN A 460 -7.59 -26.49 -8.98
C GLN A 460 -8.75 -25.74 -8.31
N THR A 461 -8.56 -24.48 -7.95
CA THR A 461 -9.64 -23.62 -7.43
C THR A 461 -10.75 -23.46 -8.47
N ARG A 462 -10.35 -23.32 -9.74
CA ARG A 462 -11.12 -23.62 -10.97
C ARG A 462 -12.11 -24.77 -10.87
N GLU A 463 -11.47 -25.94 -10.90
CA GLU A 463 -12.08 -27.25 -11.06
C GLU A 463 -13.01 -27.54 -9.89
N VAL A 464 -12.58 -27.29 -8.65
CA VAL A 464 -13.41 -27.51 -7.46
C VAL A 464 -14.68 -26.67 -7.49
N LEU A 465 -14.60 -25.37 -7.83
CA LEU A 465 -15.76 -24.50 -7.88
C LEU A 465 -16.73 -24.84 -9.02
N GLU A 466 -16.23 -25.48 -10.08
CA GLU A 466 -17.02 -25.98 -11.20
C GLU A 466 -17.54 -27.41 -10.98
N GLY A 467 -17.28 -28.03 -9.82
CA GLY A 467 -17.64 -29.42 -9.53
C GLY A 467 -16.91 -30.45 -10.38
N LYS A 468 -15.76 -30.08 -10.97
CA LYS A 468 -14.93 -30.94 -11.81
C LYS A 468 -13.91 -31.71 -10.95
N PRO A 469 -13.45 -32.89 -11.42
CA PRO A 469 -12.30 -33.56 -10.82
C PRO A 469 -11.06 -32.66 -10.80
N VAL A 470 -10.30 -32.73 -9.71
CA VAL A 470 -9.10 -31.91 -9.49
C VAL A 470 -7.90 -32.51 -10.22
N THR A 471 -7.17 -31.68 -10.95
CA THR A 471 -5.92 -32.04 -11.64
C THR A 471 -4.72 -31.74 -10.75
N THR A 472 -3.86 -32.74 -10.52
CA THR A 472 -2.65 -32.66 -9.66
C THR A 472 -1.39 -32.97 -10.46
N ASN A 473 -0.75 -31.93 -10.98
CA ASN A 473 0.46 -31.98 -11.80
C ASN A 473 1.75 -31.65 -11.02
N ILE A 474 1.66 -30.75 -10.04
CA ILE A 474 2.82 -30.24 -9.28
C ILE A 474 2.90 -30.89 -7.91
N PHE A 475 1.79 -30.93 -7.18
CA PHE A 475 1.71 -31.61 -5.89
C PHE A 475 0.93 -32.91 -6.00
N PRO A 476 1.29 -33.95 -5.21
CA PRO A 476 0.53 -35.20 -5.17
C PRO A 476 -0.78 -35.10 -4.37
N PHE A 477 -1.11 -33.92 -3.84
CA PHE A 477 -2.29 -33.65 -3.04
C PHE A 477 -3.08 -32.50 -3.66
N GLN A 478 -4.40 -32.50 -3.48
CA GLN A 478 -5.21 -31.32 -3.79
C GLN A 478 -4.74 -30.14 -2.94
N TYR A 479 -4.49 -29.02 -3.59
CA TYR A 479 -4.06 -27.77 -2.99
C TYR A 479 -5.23 -26.82 -2.75
N ALA A 480 -6.15 -26.71 -3.71
CA ALA A 480 -7.32 -25.85 -3.55
C ALA A 480 -8.17 -26.27 -2.33
N PHE A 481 -8.48 -25.31 -1.46
CA PHE A 481 -9.27 -25.52 -0.23
C PHE A 481 -8.70 -26.58 0.74
N ASN A 482 -7.37 -26.79 0.73
CA ASN A 482 -6.71 -27.79 1.57
C ASN A 482 -5.39 -27.26 2.14
N LEU A 483 -4.86 -27.95 3.15
CA LEU A 483 -3.54 -27.69 3.76
C LEU A 483 -2.76 -28.99 3.88
N PHE A 484 -1.44 -28.92 3.74
CA PHE A 484 -0.56 -30.10 3.83
C PHE A 484 0.86 -29.72 4.27
N SER A 485 1.60 -30.70 4.80
CA SER A 485 3.01 -30.53 5.17
C SER A 485 3.83 -30.03 3.99
N HIS A 486 4.82 -29.18 4.24
CA HIS A 486 5.67 -28.64 3.19
C HIS A 486 6.31 -29.77 2.36
N ASN A 487 6.28 -29.63 1.03
CA ASN A 487 6.67 -30.67 0.07
C ASN A 487 8.20 -30.87 -0.08
N SER A 488 8.98 -30.43 0.90
CA SER A 488 10.42 -30.74 0.96
C SER A 488 10.63 -32.14 1.52
N SER A 489 11.79 -32.74 1.24
CA SER A 489 12.14 -34.07 1.74
C SER A 489 12.06 -34.15 3.27
N MET A 490 11.59 -35.29 3.77
CA MET A 490 11.65 -35.62 5.19
C MET A 490 13.07 -36.03 5.59
N THR A 491 13.44 -35.69 6.81
CA THR A 491 14.68 -36.09 7.46
C THR A 491 14.41 -37.23 8.45
N GLU A 492 15.47 -37.89 8.93
CA GLU A 492 15.36 -39.07 9.80
C GLU A 492 14.67 -38.80 11.15
N ASN A 493 14.69 -37.56 11.63
CA ASN A 493 14.09 -37.16 12.90
C ASN A 493 12.60 -36.77 12.79
N GLY A 494 12.00 -36.90 11.61
CA GLY A 494 10.59 -36.58 11.36
C GLY A 494 10.31 -35.12 11.01
N TYR A 495 11.33 -34.25 10.93
CA TYR A 495 11.19 -32.91 10.36
C TYR A 495 11.40 -32.94 8.85
N ASN A 496 10.80 -32.00 8.12
CA ASN A 496 11.13 -31.76 6.72
C ASN A 496 12.30 -30.78 6.58
N GLU A 497 12.97 -30.77 5.42
CA GLU A 497 14.11 -29.88 5.17
C GLU A 497 13.76 -28.39 5.26
N GLU A 498 12.51 -27.99 5.02
CA GLU A 498 12.08 -26.59 5.17
C GLU A 498 12.10 -26.13 6.63
N GLU A 499 11.63 -26.97 7.54
CA GLU A 499 11.69 -26.73 8.98
C GLU A 499 13.14 -26.66 9.47
N MET A 500 13.98 -27.57 8.99
CA MET A 500 15.39 -27.59 9.36
C MET A 500 16.19 -26.40 8.82
N LYS A 501 15.77 -25.79 7.70
CA LYS A 501 16.37 -24.53 7.23
C LYS A 501 16.15 -23.42 8.23
N LEU A 502 14.91 -23.23 8.72
CA LEU A 502 14.61 -22.18 9.71
C LEU A 502 15.49 -22.31 10.95
N VAL A 503 15.66 -23.54 11.46
CA VAL A 503 16.52 -23.81 12.62
C VAL A 503 17.99 -23.48 12.32
N LYS A 504 18.57 -24.08 11.27
CA LYS A 504 20.01 -23.98 10.96
C LYS A 504 20.42 -22.59 10.52
N GLU A 505 19.60 -21.95 9.69
CA GLU A 505 19.88 -20.64 9.12
C GLU A 505 19.77 -19.55 10.19
N THR A 506 18.82 -19.65 11.11
CA THR A 506 18.72 -18.71 12.26
C THR A 506 19.99 -18.73 13.10
N ALA A 507 20.48 -19.92 13.45
CA ALA A 507 21.71 -20.04 14.24
C ALA A 507 22.92 -19.41 13.55
N LYS A 508 23.05 -19.61 12.23
CA LYS A 508 24.12 -19.00 11.43
C LYS A 508 23.98 -17.48 11.32
N ILE A 509 22.77 -16.96 11.13
CA ILE A 509 22.51 -15.52 10.94
C ILE A 509 22.75 -14.74 12.23
N TRP A 510 22.30 -15.25 13.38
CA TRP A 510 22.56 -14.63 14.68
C TRP A 510 23.98 -14.90 15.21
N GLY A 511 24.64 -15.95 14.73
CA GLY A 511 25.94 -16.38 15.26
C GLY A 511 25.82 -17.05 16.64
N GLU A 512 24.63 -17.55 16.98
CA GLU A 512 24.28 -18.12 18.29
C GLU A 512 23.66 -19.52 18.10
N ASN A 513 24.12 -20.50 18.87
CA ASN A 513 23.62 -21.89 18.80
C ASN A 513 22.80 -22.30 20.04
N ASP A 514 22.61 -21.40 21.00
CA ASP A 514 21.90 -21.65 22.27
C ASP A 514 20.38 -21.38 22.19
N VAL A 515 19.89 -20.77 21.10
CA VAL A 515 18.46 -20.57 20.90
C VAL A 515 17.77 -21.88 20.50
N GLN A 516 16.77 -22.29 21.27
CA GLN A 516 15.98 -23.49 21.02
C GLN A 516 14.88 -23.21 20.01
N ILE A 517 14.98 -23.77 18.80
CA ILE A 517 14.02 -23.50 17.72
C ILE A 517 13.32 -24.79 17.31
N THR A 518 12.01 -24.72 17.15
CA THR A 518 11.21 -25.75 16.48
C THR A 518 10.22 -25.09 15.53
N ALA A 519 10.02 -25.69 14.36
CA ALA A 519 9.16 -25.19 13.31
C ALA A 519 8.27 -26.29 12.76
N THR A 520 7.05 -25.93 12.38
CA THR A 520 6.16 -26.76 11.56
C THR A 520 5.80 -25.99 10.30
N CYS A 521 6.17 -26.54 9.13
CA CYS A 521 5.97 -25.86 7.86
C CYS A 521 4.79 -26.44 7.08
N ILE A 522 3.71 -25.67 6.96
CA ILE A 522 2.48 -26.06 6.26
C ILE A 522 2.29 -25.20 5.01
N ARG A 523 1.91 -25.83 3.91
CA ARG A 523 1.46 -25.17 2.68
C ARG A 523 -0.03 -24.83 2.79
N VAL A 524 -0.41 -23.61 2.43
CA VAL A 524 -1.79 -23.09 2.48
C VAL A 524 -2.20 -22.47 1.13
N PRO A 525 -3.49 -22.43 0.78
CA PRO A 525 -3.97 -21.99 -0.53
C PRO A 525 -3.94 -20.45 -0.64
N VAL A 526 -2.73 -19.89 -0.59
CA VAL A 526 -2.41 -18.47 -0.69
C VAL A 526 -1.37 -18.32 -1.80
N MET A 527 -1.51 -17.28 -2.63
CA MET A 527 -0.70 -17.15 -3.84
C MET A 527 0.78 -16.85 -3.55
N ARG A 528 1.06 -15.82 -2.74
CA ARG A 528 2.39 -15.19 -2.76
C ARG A 528 3.04 -14.85 -1.41
N ALA A 529 2.27 -14.47 -0.40
CA ALA A 529 2.81 -14.09 0.90
C ALA A 529 2.74 -15.24 1.91
N HIS A 530 3.80 -15.41 2.70
CA HIS A 530 3.81 -16.33 3.83
C HIS A 530 3.22 -15.65 5.06
N ALA A 531 2.64 -16.46 5.95
CA ALA A 531 2.31 -16.03 7.30
C ALA A 531 2.92 -16.98 8.33
N GLU A 532 3.21 -16.47 9.52
CA GLU A 532 3.86 -17.25 10.58
C GLU A 532 3.27 -16.88 11.93
N SER A 533 2.83 -17.89 12.67
CA SER A 533 2.55 -17.76 14.09
C SER A 533 3.81 -18.10 14.85
N ILE A 534 4.31 -17.16 15.65
CA ILE A 534 5.58 -17.30 16.37
C ILE A 534 5.33 -17.08 17.86
N ASN A 535 5.68 -18.07 18.66
CA ASN A 535 5.73 -17.99 20.12
C ASN A 535 7.19 -17.91 20.56
N LEU A 536 7.50 -16.92 21.40
CA LEU A 536 8.85 -16.59 21.85
C LEU A 536 8.94 -16.70 23.37
N GLU A 537 10.02 -17.30 23.85
CA GLU A 537 10.46 -17.22 25.23
C GLU A 537 11.75 -16.39 25.32
N PHE A 538 11.84 -15.51 26.31
CA PHE A 538 12.96 -14.59 26.50
C PHE A 538 13.75 -14.87 27.79
N GLU A 539 14.99 -14.38 27.86
CA GLU A 539 15.79 -14.49 29.09
C GLU A 539 15.26 -13.61 30.22
N LYS A 540 14.78 -12.43 29.86
CA LYS A 540 14.22 -11.40 30.73
C LYS A 540 12.84 -10.99 30.23
N ASP A 541 12.09 -10.33 31.09
CA ASP A 541 10.77 -9.80 30.76
C ASP A 541 10.88 -8.76 29.63
N ILE A 542 9.87 -8.71 28.76
CA ILE A 542 9.71 -7.70 27.71
C ILE A 542 8.25 -7.30 27.60
N SER A 543 7.90 -6.05 27.93
CA SER A 543 6.51 -5.59 27.87
C SER A 543 5.97 -5.60 26.42
N GLU A 544 4.64 -5.61 26.26
CA GLU A 544 4.05 -5.53 24.91
C GLU A 544 4.40 -4.18 24.25
N GLU A 545 4.43 -3.11 25.03
CA GLU A 545 4.81 -1.77 24.58
C GLU A 545 6.28 -1.71 24.14
N GLU A 546 7.19 -2.34 24.91
CA GLU A 546 8.59 -2.46 24.55
C GLU A 546 8.78 -3.27 23.26
N ALA A 547 8.05 -4.38 23.12
CA ALA A 547 8.08 -5.20 21.92
C ALA A 547 7.57 -4.44 20.68
N VAL A 548 6.41 -3.78 20.78
CA VAL A 548 5.84 -2.98 19.67
C VAL A 548 6.81 -1.86 19.28
N LYS A 549 7.37 -1.13 20.24
CA LYS A 549 8.34 -0.06 19.98
C LYS A 549 9.59 -0.59 19.27
N ALA A 550 10.12 -1.74 19.70
CA ALA A 550 11.28 -2.37 19.06
C ALA A 550 10.97 -2.72 17.59
N LEU A 551 9.80 -3.29 17.32
CA LEU A 551 9.34 -3.64 15.98
C LEU A 551 9.12 -2.41 15.09
N GLU A 552 8.43 -1.38 15.57
CA GLU A 552 8.17 -0.13 14.82
C GLU A 552 9.46 0.61 14.45
N SER A 553 10.50 0.48 15.28
CA SER A 553 11.80 1.10 15.02
C SER A 553 12.68 0.31 14.05
N PHE A 554 12.31 -0.93 13.70
CA PHE A 554 13.14 -1.81 12.89
C PHE A 554 12.87 -1.57 11.38
N PRO A 555 13.89 -1.21 10.58
CA PRO A 555 13.71 -0.99 9.15
C PRO A 555 13.14 -2.21 8.45
N GLY A 556 12.18 -2.00 7.54
CA GLY A 556 11.53 -3.09 6.80
C GLY A 556 10.47 -3.86 7.58
N VAL A 557 10.07 -3.38 8.77
CA VAL A 557 8.92 -3.91 9.54
C VAL A 557 7.81 -2.88 9.63
N SER A 558 6.56 -3.33 9.43
CA SER A 558 5.35 -2.52 9.62
C SER A 558 4.41 -3.19 10.64
N ILE A 559 3.77 -2.41 11.50
CA ILE A 559 2.81 -2.92 12.49
C ILE A 559 1.37 -2.82 11.99
N ILE A 560 0.60 -3.90 12.11
CA ILE A 560 -0.87 -3.91 12.04
C ILE A 560 -1.38 -4.62 13.30
N ASN A 561 -1.72 -3.88 14.35
CA ASN A 561 -2.00 -4.47 15.67
C ASN A 561 -3.22 -3.83 16.38
N ASP A 562 -4.32 -3.66 15.66
CA ASP A 562 -5.55 -3.08 16.23
C ASP A 562 -6.45 -4.18 16.82
N ARG A 563 -6.42 -4.30 18.14
CA ARG A 563 -7.22 -5.27 18.89
C ARG A 563 -8.70 -4.92 18.94
N ALA A 564 -9.04 -3.63 18.99
CA ALA A 564 -10.43 -3.19 19.10
C ALA A 564 -11.19 -3.47 17.80
N ALA A 565 -10.52 -3.28 16.65
CA ALA A 565 -11.08 -3.59 15.33
C ALA A 565 -10.82 -5.04 14.88
N ASN A 566 -10.12 -5.86 15.67
CA ASN A 566 -9.66 -7.21 15.29
C ASN A 566 -8.90 -7.22 13.95
N ARG A 567 -8.04 -6.22 13.74
CA ARG A 567 -7.31 -6.00 12.49
C ARG A 567 -5.82 -6.28 12.69
N PHE A 568 -5.37 -7.34 12.03
CA PHE A 568 -4.00 -7.87 12.09
C PHE A 568 -3.51 -8.19 10.67
N PRO A 569 -2.20 -8.41 10.45
CA PRO A 569 -1.66 -8.67 9.13
C PRO A 569 -2.31 -9.88 8.49
N THR A 570 -2.49 -9.80 7.19
CA THR A 570 -2.91 -10.92 6.35
C THR A 570 -1.92 -11.07 5.20
N PRO A 571 -1.87 -12.24 4.53
CA PRO A 571 -1.08 -12.39 3.32
C PRO A 571 -1.43 -11.38 2.21
N LEU A 572 -2.66 -10.87 2.17
CA LEU A 572 -3.06 -9.84 1.20
C LEU A 572 -2.38 -8.49 1.48
N ASP A 573 -2.18 -8.13 2.76
CA ASP A 573 -1.46 -6.91 3.13
C ASP A 573 0.01 -6.96 2.74
N ALA A 574 0.63 -8.13 2.88
CA ALA A 574 2.05 -8.32 2.62
C ALA A 574 2.37 -8.51 1.14
N SER A 575 1.42 -8.94 0.32
CA SER A 575 1.68 -9.28 -1.09
C SER A 575 2.14 -8.05 -1.89
N ASN A 576 3.26 -8.19 -2.60
CA ASN A 576 3.99 -7.18 -3.38
C ASN A 576 4.61 -6.03 -2.56
N MET A 577 4.56 -6.10 -1.23
CA MET A 577 5.13 -5.09 -0.36
C MET A 577 6.56 -5.44 0.02
N ASP A 578 7.35 -4.40 0.32
CA ASP A 578 8.74 -4.53 0.75
C ASP A 578 8.85 -4.94 2.22
N ASN A 579 7.92 -4.44 3.04
CA ASN A 579 7.96 -4.64 4.48
C ASN A 579 7.38 -6.00 4.90
N VAL A 580 7.91 -6.53 5.99
CA VAL A 580 7.28 -7.59 6.76
C VAL A 580 6.29 -6.97 7.74
N TYR A 581 5.07 -7.49 7.75
CA TYR A 581 4.00 -6.99 8.61
C TYR A 581 3.89 -7.84 9.87
N VAL A 582 3.86 -7.19 11.02
CA VAL A 582 3.78 -7.85 12.33
C VAL A 582 2.54 -7.36 13.08
N GLY A 583 1.86 -8.26 13.74
CA GLY A 583 0.71 -7.96 14.58
C GLY A 583 0.46 -9.08 15.57
N ARG A 584 -0.73 -9.06 16.19
CA ARG A 584 -1.11 -10.01 17.24
C ARG A 584 -0.10 -10.04 18.40
N VAL A 585 0.67 -8.97 18.57
CA VAL A 585 1.73 -8.83 19.57
C VAL A 585 1.07 -8.82 20.94
N ARG A 586 1.30 -9.87 21.73
CA ARG A 586 0.68 -10.05 23.04
C ARG A 586 1.50 -10.95 23.95
N ARG A 587 1.31 -10.83 25.26
CA ARG A 587 1.85 -11.78 26.24
C ARG A 587 1.32 -13.19 26.02
N ASP A 588 2.19 -14.18 26.22
CA ASP A 588 1.81 -15.58 26.32
C ASP A 588 1.18 -15.84 27.69
N ILE A 589 -0.14 -16.03 27.72
CA ILE A 589 -0.91 -16.26 28.94
C ILE A 589 -0.69 -17.65 29.55
N SER A 590 -0.05 -18.58 28.83
CA SER A 590 0.25 -19.92 29.36
C SER A 590 1.42 -19.91 30.34
N ARG A 591 2.15 -18.78 30.43
CA ARG A 591 3.30 -18.60 31.30
C ARG A 591 2.99 -17.64 32.44
N GLY A 592 3.48 -17.96 33.63
CA GLY A 592 3.37 -17.10 34.82
C GLY A 592 4.54 -16.12 35.03
N ASP A 593 5.55 -16.15 34.16
CA ASP A 593 6.85 -15.49 34.37
C ASP A 593 7.07 -14.23 33.53
N ASN A 594 6.08 -13.75 32.77
CA ASN A 594 6.19 -12.59 31.88
C ASN A 594 7.36 -12.64 30.88
N LYS A 595 7.82 -13.84 30.51
CA LYS A 595 8.91 -14.03 29.53
C LYS A 595 8.43 -14.62 28.21
N GLY A 596 7.11 -14.72 28.01
CA GLY A 596 6.51 -15.18 26.77
C GLY A 596 5.85 -14.07 25.97
N LEU A 597 5.97 -14.15 24.64
CA LEU A 597 5.28 -13.27 23.69
C LEU A 597 4.83 -14.08 22.46
N ASP A 598 3.61 -13.80 22.00
CA ASP A 598 3.11 -14.30 20.72
C ASP A 598 3.06 -13.16 19.70
N ILE A 599 3.46 -13.45 18.47
CA ILE A 599 3.32 -12.55 17.31
C ILE A 599 2.78 -13.31 16.10
N PHE A 600 2.15 -12.58 15.19
CA PHE A 600 1.75 -13.07 13.87
C PHE A 600 2.42 -12.20 12.80
N VAL A 601 3.08 -12.85 11.84
CA VAL A 601 3.95 -12.22 10.87
C VAL A 601 3.45 -12.55 9.47
N CYS A 602 3.48 -11.59 8.54
CA CYS A 602 3.19 -11.80 7.11
C CYS A 602 4.25 -11.10 6.26
N GLY A 603 4.76 -11.78 5.22
CA GLY A 603 5.75 -11.21 4.30
C GLY A 603 5.63 -11.77 2.89
N ASP A 604 5.92 -10.96 1.87
CA ASP A 604 5.97 -11.43 0.48
C ASP A 604 7.17 -12.35 0.27
N GLN A 605 6.91 -13.60 -0.10
CA GLN A 605 7.98 -14.60 -0.23
C GLN A 605 8.87 -14.37 -1.45
N ILE A 606 8.32 -13.88 -2.57
CA ILE A 606 9.10 -13.67 -3.80
C ILE A 606 9.91 -12.36 -3.69
N LYS A 607 9.34 -11.35 -3.02
CA LYS A 607 9.94 -10.02 -2.83
C LYS A 607 10.86 -10.00 -1.61
N LYS A 608 10.39 -9.65 -0.41
CA LYS A 608 11.26 -9.57 0.78
C LYS A 608 11.91 -10.90 1.13
N GLY A 609 11.18 -12.01 0.99
CA GLY A 609 11.70 -13.35 1.22
C GLY A 609 12.69 -13.87 0.16
N ALA A 610 12.96 -13.13 -0.91
CA ALA A 610 13.94 -13.54 -1.92
C ALA A 610 14.59 -12.34 -2.62
N ALA A 611 13.90 -11.73 -3.58
CA ALA A 611 14.48 -10.76 -4.50
C ALA A 611 14.97 -9.47 -3.82
N LEU A 612 14.15 -8.86 -2.96
CA LEU A 612 14.49 -7.62 -2.27
C LEU A 612 15.65 -7.82 -1.32
N ASN A 613 15.68 -8.91 -0.56
CA ASN A 613 16.82 -9.20 0.31
C ASN A 613 18.12 -9.31 -0.50
N ALA A 614 18.10 -10.03 -1.62
CA ALA A 614 19.28 -10.21 -2.47
C ALA A 614 19.71 -8.91 -3.19
N VAL A 615 18.77 -8.05 -3.62
CA VAL A 615 19.11 -6.73 -4.17
C VAL A 615 19.70 -5.82 -3.09
N GLN A 616 19.15 -5.82 -1.88
CA GLN A 616 19.73 -5.06 -0.76
C GLN A 616 21.12 -5.58 -0.37
N VAL A 617 21.39 -6.89 -0.46
CA VAL A 617 22.75 -7.43 -0.34
C VAL A 617 23.65 -6.89 -1.45
N ALA A 618 23.16 -6.82 -2.69
CA ALA A 618 23.92 -6.21 -3.79
C ALA A 618 24.18 -4.71 -3.57
N GLU A 619 23.26 -3.97 -2.95
CA GLU A 619 23.45 -2.55 -2.60
C GLU A 619 24.58 -2.37 -1.59
N LEU A 620 24.70 -3.28 -0.62
CA LEU A 620 25.78 -3.26 0.37
C LEU A 620 27.17 -3.60 -0.23
N LEU A 621 27.23 -4.08 -1.48
CA LEU A 621 28.49 -4.35 -2.20
C LEU A 621 29.07 -3.12 -2.91
N LEU A 622 28.25 -2.08 -3.10
CA LEU A 622 28.63 -0.80 -3.71
C LEU A 622 29.33 0.09 -2.68
#